data_AF-A0A242K100-F1
#
_entry.id   AF-A0A242K100-F1
#
_cell.length_a   1.000
_cell.length_b   1.000
_cell.length_c   1.000
_cell.angle_alpha   90.00
_cell.angle_beta   90.00
_cell.angle_gamma   90.00
#
_symmetry.space_group_name_H-M   'P 1'
#
loop_
_entity.id
_entity.type
_entity.pdbx_description
1 polymer ?
#
loop_
_entity_poly.entity_id
_entity_poly.type
_entity_poly.pdbx_seq_one_letter_code
_entity_poly.pdbx_strand_id
1 'polypeptide(L)'
;MNEYLNELNDELREIPEDDRFDIIQYYEEYFLDADKTVDQVVEEYGTPKQFALKLKINYFSEQDDSGKIDDRPNPRRQIRLIWMIVLGLFATPLLIPLALAFIAVIIGILVALVAVIISIYVVCISILGAGLFSMISGIAVLNQSLTSGLFFVGLGLLATGSAVFFSPLLLKGTKWLFQIMMNFVKWVGRRFITKRSIHTTNSGV
;
A
#
# COMPACT_ATOMS: atom_id res chain seq x y z
N MET A 1 -58.94 0.26 -3.29
CA MET A 1 -57.65 0.19 -4.01
C MET A 1 -56.87 1.49 -3.88
N ASN A 2 -57.47 2.63 -4.24
CA ASN A 2 -56.84 3.95 -4.15
C ASN A 2 -56.28 4.30 -2.75
N GLU A 3 -56.97 3.90 -1.68
CA GLU A 3 -56.50 4.12 -0.31
C GLU A 3 -55.21 3.34 0.01
N TYR A 4 -55.12 2.07 -0.41
CA TYR A 4 -53.93 1.23 -0.25
C TYR A 4 -52.73 1.80 -1.04
N LEU A 5 -52.94 2.22 -2.28
CA LEU A 5 -51.89 2.83 -3.12
C LEU A 5 -51.43 4.19 -2.60
N ASN A 6 -52.34 4.98 -2.02
CA ASN A 6 -51.99 6.27 -1.44
C ASN A 6 -51.12 6.09 -0.18
N GLU A 7 -51.45 5.14 0.69
CA GLU A 7 -50.60 4.78 1.84
C GLU A 7 -49.24 4.22 1.39
N LEU A 8 -49.21 3.41 0.33
CA LEU A 8 -47.96 2.91 -0.26
C LEU A 8 -47.07 4.06 -0.77
N ASN A 9 -47.65 5.04 -1.45
CA ASN A 9 -46.94 6.23 -1.93
C ASN A 9 -46.34 7.04 -0.77
N ASP A 10 -47.08 7.21 0.32
CA ASP A 10 -46.59 7.92 1.51
C ASP A 10 -45.44 7.19 2.21
N GLU A 11 -45.49 5.84 2.27
CA GLU A 11 -44.39 5.04 2.81
C GLU A 11 -43.15 5.05 1.91
N LEU A 12 -43.28 5.30 0.60
CA LEU A 12 -42.18 5.34 -0.37
C LEU A 12 -41.48 6.71 -0.50
N ARG A 13 -41.78 7.70 0.34
CA ARG A 13 -41.20 9.07 0.28
C ARG A 13 -39.66 9.15 0.29
N GLU A 14 -38.97 8.11 0.76
CA GLU A 14 -37.50 8.02 0.74
C GLU A 14 -36.93 7.80 -0.67
N ILE A 15 -37.76 7.32 -1.62
CA ILE A 15 -37.41 7.18 -3.04
C ILE A 15 -37.68 8.53 -3.75
N PRO A 16 -36.80 8.97 -4.68
CA PRO A 16 -37.01 10.16 -5.50
C PRO A 16 -38.41 10.21 -6.13
N GLU A 17 -38.98 11.40 -6.27
CA GLU A 17 -40.38 11.56 -6.70
C GLU A 17 -40.67 10.95 -8.07
N ASP A 18 -39.75 11.12 -9.03
CA ASP A 18 -39.90 10.59 -10.39
C ASP A 18 -40.01 9.06 -10.38
N ASP A 19 -39.07 8.39 -9.69
CA ASP A 19 -39.03 6.94 -9.58
C ASP A 19 -40.22 6.39 -8.78
N ARG A 20 -40.61 7.11 -7.72
CA ARG A 20 -41.78 6.74 -6.91
C ARG A 20 -43.07 6.82 -7.72
N PHE A 21 -43.23 7.83 -8.56
CA PHE A 21 -44.38 7.99 -9.45
C PHE A 21 -44.47 6.81 -10.44
N ASP A 22 -43.36 6.48 -11.10
CA ASP A 22 -43.28 5.36 -12.05
C ASP A 22 -43.65 4.02 -11.38
N ILE A 23 -43.14 3.79 -10.16
CA ILE A 23 -43.43 2.57 -9.39
C ILE A 23 -44.91 2.47 -9.03
N ILE A 24 -45.50 3.55 -8.50
CA ILE A 24 -46.92 3.54 -8.11
C ILE A 24 -47.81 3.35 -9.33
N GLN A 25 -47.52 4.03 -10.43
CA GLN A 25 -48.27 3.91 -11.68
C GLN A 25 -48.23 2.48 -12.24
N TYR A 26 -47.07 1.83 -12.22
CA TYR A 26 -46.92 0.45 -12.66
C TYR A 26 -47.81 -0.52 -11.87
N TYR A 27 -47.80 -0.41 -10.55
CA TYR A 27 -48.61 -1.31 -9.70
C TYR A 27 -50.10 -0.96 -9.75
N GLU A 28 -50.46 0.31 -9.94
CA GLU A 28 -51.85 0.71 -10.20
C GLU A 28 -52.39 0.05 -11.48
N GLU A 29 -51.67 0.14 -12.59
CA GLU A 29 -52.04 -0.50 -13.86
C GLU A 29 -52.11 -2.03 -13.71
N TYR A 30 -51.13 -2.64 -13.04
CA TYR A 30 -51.11 -4.08 -12.80
C TYR A 30 -52.29 -4.57 -11.95
N PHE A 31 -52.67 -3.84 -10.89
CA PHE A 31 -53.79 -4.24 -10.05
C PHE A 31 -55.14 -4.05 -10.76
N LEU A 32 -55.25 -3.04 -11.62
CA LEU A 32 -56.43 -2.79 -12.45
C LEU A 32 -56.58 -3.85 -13.54
N ASP A 33 -55.52 -4.18 -14.27
CA ASP A 33 -55.52 -5.19 -15.34
C ASP A 33 -55.82 -6.60 -14.81
N ALA A 34 -55.34 -6.90 -13.61
CA ALA A 34 -55.58 -8.17 -12.95
C ALA A 34 -56.94 -8.23 -12.22
N ASP A 35 -57.74 -7.16 -12.25
CA ASP A 35 -59.01 -7.00 -11.53
C ASP A 35 -58.93 -7.42 -10.05
N LYS A 36 -57.79 -7.13 -9.40
CA LYS A 36 -57.53 -7.60 -8.03
C LYS A 36 -58.32 -6.76 -7.03
N THR A 37 -58.87 -7.43 -6.03
CA THR A 37 -59.45 -6.73 -4.87
C THR A 37 -58.37 -6.34 -3.86
N VAL A 38 -58.68 -5.39 -2.97
CA VAL A 38 -57.72 -4.93 -1.93
C VAL A 38 -57.28 -6.11 -1.05
N ASP A 39 -58.19 -7.00 -0.70
CA ASP A 39 -57.90 -8.16 0.14
C ASP A 39 -56.90 -9.11 -0.52
N GLN A 40 -57.01 -9.33 -1.83
CA GLN A 40 -56.08 -10.16 -2.60
C GLN A 40 -54.68 -9.52 -2.69
N VAL A 41 -54.61 -8.19 -2.85
CA VAL A 41 -53.33 -7.46 -2.85
C VAL A 41 -52.65 -7.53 -1.48
N VAL A 42 -53.42 -7.39 -0.39
CA VAL A 42 -52.90 -7.51 0.98
C VAL A 42 -52.41 -8.93 1.26
N GLU A 43 -53.09 -9.96 0.75
CA GLU A 43 -52.66 -11.36 0.90
C GLU A 43 -51.35 -11.65 0.16
N GLU A 44 -51.18 -11.12 -1.06
CA GLU A 44 -50.03 -11.41 -1.91
C GLU A 44 -48.80 -10.55 -1.57
N TYR A 45 -48.99 -9.25 -1.34
CA TYR A 45 -47.89 -8.29 -1.16
C TYR A 45 -47.69 -7.85 0.30
N GLY A 46 -48.73 -7.98 1.12
CA GLY A 46 -48.76 -7.58 2.52
C GLY A 46 -49.39 -6.21 2.75
N THR A 47 -49.23 -5.68 3.95
CA THR A 47 -49.64 -4.29 4.28
C THR A 47 -48.86 -3.26 3.44
N PRO A 48 -49.40 -2.05 3.18
CA PRO A 48 -48.71 -1.02 2.39
C PRO A 48 -47.28 -0.76 2.86
N LYS A 49 -47.07 -0.73 4.18
CA LYS A 49 -45.77 -0.57 4.81
C LYS A 49 -44.79 -1.72 4.56
N GLN A 50 -45.26 -2.97 4.62
CA GLN A 50 -44.43 -4.14 4.33
C GLN A 50 -44.05 -4.21 2.86
N PHE A 51 -44.97 -3.83 1.98
CA PHE A 51 -44.73 -3.79 0.55
C PHE A 51 -43.76 -2.66 0.18
N ALA A 52 -43.94 -1.47 0.74
CA ALA A 52 -43.01 -0.35 0.59
C ALA A 52 -41.58 -0.72 1.02
N LEU A 53 -41.42 -1.44 2.13
CA LEU A 53 -40.11 -1.88 2.61
C LEU A 53 -39.42 -2.82 1.61
N LYS A 54 -40.15 -3.79 1.04
CA LYS A 54 -39.61 -4.70 0.01
C LYS A 54 -39.17 -3.93 -1.24
N LEU A 55 -39.99 -2.97 -1.68
CA LEU A 55 -39.68 -2.10 -2.83
C LEU A 55 -38.44 -1.25 -2.60
N LYS A 56 -38.30 -0.63 -1.43
CA LYS A 56 -37.11 0.13 -1.03
C LYS A 56 -35.86 -0.74 -1.07
N ILE A 57 -35.91 -1.93 -0.47
CA ILE A 57 -34.77 -2.84 -0.44
C ILE A 57 -34.32 -3.18 -1.86
N ASN A 58 -35.24 -3.52 -2.76
CA ASN A 58 -34.91 -3.81 -4.15
C ASN A 58 -34.32 -2.58 -4.84
N TYR A 59 -35.00 -1.42 -4.77
CA TYR A 59 -34.55 -0.18 -5.38
C TYR A 59 -33.11 0.22 -4.98
N PHE A 60 -32.79 0.19 -3.68
CA PHE A 60 -31.46 0.54 -3.20
C PHE A 60 -30.42 -0.56 -3.46
N SER A 61 -30.81 -1.83 -3.42
CA SER A 61 -29.89 -2.94 -3.74
C SER A 61 -29.52 -2.95 -5.22
N GLU A 62 -30.47 -2.70 -6.12
CA GLU A 62 -30.18 -2.52 -7.55
C GLU A 62 -29.24 -1.33 -7.77
N GLN A 63 -29.36 -0.25 -6.99
CA GLN A 63 -28.54 0.95 -7.12
C GLN A 63 -27.10 0.74 -6.62
N ASP A 64 -26.90 -0.03 -5.55
CA ASP A 64 -25.57 -0.41 -5.03
C ASP A 64 -24.87 -1.44 -5.95
N ASP A 65 -25.61 -2.37 -6.54
CA ASP A 65 -25.09 -3.37 -7.49
C ASP A 65 -24.91 -2.80 -8.92
N SER A 66 -25.34 -1.54 -9.15
CA SER A 66 -25.20 -0.79 -10.39
C SER A 66 -23.78 -0.21 -10.61
N GLY A 67 -22.79 -1.09 -10.45
CA GLY A 67 -21.71 -1.22 -11.43
C GLY A 67 -22.20 -1.68 -12.82
N LYS A 68 -23.50 -1.90 -12.99
CA LYS A 68 -24.18 -2.12 -14.26
C LYS A 68 -24.45 -0.80 -14.99
N ILE A 69 -24.12 -0.83 -16.26
CA ILE A 69 -24.29 0.25 -17.23
C ILE A 69 -25.79 0.33 -17.51
N ASP A 70 -26.48 1.22 -16.79
CA ASP A 70 -27.83 1.66 -17.13
C ASP A 70 -27.80 2.35 -18.51
N ASP A 71 -28.56 1.82 -19.47
CA ASP A 71 -28.61 2.25 -20.89
C ASP A 71 -29.27 3.63 -21.10
N ARG A 72 -29.65 4.31 -20.01
CA ARG A 72 -30.06 5.72 -20.06
C ARG A 72 -28.83 6.63 -19.97
N PRO A 73 -28.49 7.42 -21.01
CA PRO A 73 -27.34 8.29 -21.00
C PRO A 73 -27.59 9.48 -20.06
N ASN A 74 -27.34 9.31 -18.75
CA ASN A 74 -27.34 10.41 -17.81
C ASN A 74 -26.03 11.21 -18.01
N PRO A 75 -26.06 12.43 -18.59
CA PRO A 75 -24.87 13.17 -18.98
C PRO A 75 -23.98 13.50 -17.78
N ARG A 76 -24.55 13.64 -16.57
CA ARG A 76 -23.77 13.88 -15.35
C ARG A 76 -22.97 12.66 -14.92
N ARG A 77 -23.48 11.44 -15.13
CA ARG A 77 -22.76 10.18 -14.85
C ARG A 77 -21.70 9.93 -15.91
N GLN A 78 -22.01 10.20 -17.18
CA GLN A 78 -21.06 10.07 -18.28
C GLN A 78 -19.87 11.03 -18.14
N ILE A 79 -20.11 12.29 -17.77
CA ILE A 79 -19.04 13.26 -17.45
C ILE A 79 -18.21 12.78 -16.27
N ARG A 80 -18.83 12.23 -15.21
CA ARG A 80 -18.12 11.71 -14.04
C ARG A 80 -17.23 10.51 -14.39
N LEU A 81 -17.74 9.60 -15.23
CA LEU A 81 -16.98 8.45 -15.75
C LEU A 81 -15.82 8.90 -16.66
N ILE A 82 -16.06 9.85 -17.57
CA ILE A 82 -15.00 10.43 -18.41
C ILE A 82 -13.93 11.08 -17.54
N TRP A 83 -14.32 11.81 -16.50
CA TRP A 83 -13.37 12.43 -15.56
C TRP A 83 -12.54 11.38 -14.82
N MET A 84 -13.14 10.29 -14.34
CA MET A 84 -12.44 9.17 -13.72
C MET A 84 -11.49 8.45 -14.69
N ILE A 85 -11.91 8.23 -15.95
CA ILE A 85 -11.07 7.61 -16.98
C ILE A 85 -9.88 8.50 -17.30
N VAL A 86 -10.08 9.81 -17.45
CA VAL A 86 -9.00 10.78 -17.69
C VAL A 86 -8.03 10.81 -16.51
N LEU A 87 -8.55 10.82 -15.27
CA LEU A 87 -7.72 10.79 -14.06
C LEU A 87 -6.93 9.47 -13.96
N GLY A 88 -7.56 8.34 -14.29
CA GLY A 88 -6.90 7.03 -14.35
C GLY A 88 -5.85 6.94 -15.45
N LEU A 89 -6.12 7.51 -16.63
CA LEU A 89 -5.20 7.54 -17.76
C LEU A 89 -4.00 8.45 -17.51
N PHE A 90 -4.16 9.51 -16.73
CA PHE A 90 -3.04 10.34 -16.25
C PHE A 90 -2.29 9.71 -15.07
N ALA A 91 -2.96 8.93 -14.21
CA ALA A 91 -2.33 8.22 -13.10
C ALA A 91 -1.48 7.02 -13.58
N THR A 92 -1.88 6.35 -14.66
CA THR A 92 -1.18 5.18 -15.23
C THR A 92 0.26 5.48 -15.68
N PRO A 93 0.56 6.55 -16.46
CA PRO A 93 1.93 6.91 -16.84
C PRO A 93 2.75 7.44 -15.65
N LEU A 94 2.11 7.83 -14.54
CA LEU A 94 2.76 8.19 -13.28
C LEU A 94 3.13 6.96 -12.44
N LEU A 95 2.37 5.86 -12.56
CA LEU A 95 2.56 4.65 -11.75
C LEU A 95 3.89 3.95 -12.04
N ILE A 96 4.27 3.83 -13.33
CA ILE A 96 5.51 3.19 -13.78
C ILE A 96 6.76 3.94 -13.26
N PRO A 97 6.93 5.25 -13.50
CA PRO A 97 8.09 5.99 -13.00
C PRO A 97 8.10 6.05 -11.47
N LEU A 98 6.93 6.15 -10.82
CA LEU A 98 6.85 6.15 -9.36
C LEU A 98 7.29 4.80 -8.76
N ALA A 99 6.87 3.69 -9.34
CA ALA A 99 7.31 2.35 -8.93
C ALA A 99 8.83 2.16 -9.13
N LEU A 100 9.35 2.60 -10.28
CA LEU A 100 10.80 2.56 -10.56
C LEU A 100 11.59 3.41 -9.54
N ALA A 101 11.12 4.63 -9.25
CA ALA A 101 11.73 5.51 -8.27
C ALA A 101 11.75 4.89 -6.87
N PHE A 102 10.66 4.24 -6.46
CA PHE A 102 10.58 3.57 -5.17
C PHE A 102 11.59 2.42 -5.05
N ILE A 103 11.74 1.61 -6.12
CA ILE A 103 12.76 0.56 -6.19
C ILE A 103 14.18 1.16 -6.14
N ALA A 104 14.42 2.23 -6.90
CA ALA A 104 15.71 2.91 -6.92
C ALA A 104 16.08 3.47 -5.54
N VAL A 105 15.13 4.01 -4.77
CA VAL A 105 15.34 4.48 -3.40
C VAL A 105 15.73 3.32 -2.48
N ILE A 106 15.03 2.18 -2.56
CA ILE A 106 15.35 1.00 -1.75
C ILE A 106 16.78 0.49 -2.07
N ILE A 107 17.13 0.40 -3.35
CA ILE A 107 18.47 0.02 -3.78
C ILE A 107 19.50 1.06 -3.33
N GLY A 108 19.18 2.35 -3.44
CA GLY A 108 20.06 3.44 -3.00
C GLY A 108 20.37 3.37 -1.51
N ILE A 109 19.35 3.11 -0.67
CA ILE A 109 19.53 2.90 0.77
C ILE A 109 20.43 1.68 1.04
N LEU A 110 20.24 0.60 0.27
CA LEU A 110 21.04 -0.61 0.39
C LEU A 110 22.52 -0.36 0.05
N VAL A 111 22.77 0.34 -1.07
CA VAL A 111 24.12 0.71 -1.52
C VAL A 111 24.76 1.69 -0.52
N ALA A 112 24.02 2.69 -0.04
CA ALA A 112 24.52 3.63 0.95
C ALA A 112 24.94 2.92 2.24
N LEU A 113 24.16 1.96 2.71
CA LEU A 113 24.50 1.17 3.90
C LEU A 113 25.81 0.39 3.69
N VAL A 114 25.98 -0.24 2.53
CA VAL A 114 27.23 -0.94 2.18
C VAL A 114 28.40 0.04 2.07
N ALA A 115 28.21 1.21 1.47
CA ALA A 115 29.24 2.23 1.33
C ALA A 115 29.72 2.75 2.69
N VAL A 116 28.79 2.96 3.64
CA VAL A 116 29.14 3.34 5.02
C VAL A 116 30.05 2.28 5.66
N ILE A 117 29.72 1.00 5.51
CA ILE A 117 30.56 -0.09 6.02
C ILE A 117 31.97 -0.04 5.41
N ILE A 118 32.06 0.09 4.08
CA ILE A 118 33.35 0.17 3.37
C ILE A 118 34.14 1.38 3.87
N SER A 119 33.51 2.55 4.02
CA SER A 119 34.17 3.77 4.48
C SER A 119 34.81 3.59 5.86
N ILE A 120 34.12 2.90 6.78
CA ILE A 120 34.62 2.64 8.13
C ILE A 120 35.86 1.73 8.07
N TYR A 121 35.84 0.70 7.22
CA TYR A 121 37.03 -0.16 7.02
C TYR A 121 38.21 0.62 6.43
N VAL A 122 37.97 1.45 5.42
CA VAL A 122 39.01 2.29 4.80
C VAL A 122 39.63 3.20 5.85
N VAL A 123 38.82 3.90 6.65
CA VAL A 123 39.31 4.77 7.73
C VAL A 123 40.17 3.98 8.72
N CYS A 124 39.75 2.79 9.14
CA CYS A 124 40.55 1.96 10.04
C CYS A 124 41.91 1.56 9.44
N ILE A 125 41.94 1.14 8.18
CA ILE A 125 43.19 0.78 7.48
C ILE A 125 44.09 2.01 7.33
N SER A 126 43.52 3.17 7.00
CA SER A 126 44.26 4.43 6.89
C SER A 126 44.85 4.87 8.23
N ILE A 127 44.12 4.74 9.34
CA ILE A 127 44.62 5.07 10.68
C ILE A 127 45.77 4.13 11.06
N LEU A 128 45.68 2.83 10.76
CA LEU A 128 46.76 1.88 11.01
C LEU A 128 48.01 2.23 10.20
N GLY A 129 47.85 2.54 8.91
CA GLY A 129 48.95 2.93 8.03
C GLY A 129 49.61 4.25 8.45
N ALA A 130 48.80 5.28 8.73
CA ALA A 130 49.28 6.58 9.20
C ALA A 130 49.94 6.49 10.59
N GLY A 131 49.43 5.64 11.48
CA GLY A 131 50.00 5.38 12.79
C GLY A 131 51.38 4.73 12.70
N LEU A 132 51.54 3.72 11.82
CA LEU A 132 52.84 3.08 11.56
C LEU A 132 53.84 4.09 10.96
N PHE A 133 53.39 4.89 10.00
CA PHE A 133 54.23 5.91 9.35
C PHE A 133 54.67 6.99 10.34
N SER A 134 53.77 7.42 11.23
CA SER A 134 54.07 8.40 12.30
C SER A 134 55.04 7.84 13.35
N MET A 135 55.01 6.53 13.60
CA MET A 135 55.96 5.88 14.51
C MET A 135 57.38 5.85 13.91
N ILE A 136 57.50 5.57 12.61
CA ILE A 136 58.78 5.57 11.88
C ILE A 136 59.34 7.00 11.78
N SER A 137 58.51 7.99 11.44
CA SER A 137 58.93 9.39 11.36
C SER A 137 59.30 9.94 12.74
N GLY A 138 58.58 9.57 13.80
CA GLY A 138 58.90 9.92 15.18
C GLY A 138 60.30 9.45 15.59
N ILE A 139 60.68 8.22 15.22
CA ILE A 139 62.03 7.68 15.50
C ILE A 139 63.12 8.45 14.74
N ALA A 140 62.86 8.86 13.49
CA ALA A 140 63.82 9.64 12.71
C ALA A 140 64.07 11.06 13.30
N VAL A 141 63.05 11.66 13.92
CA VAL A 141 63.13 13.01 14.48
C VAL A 141 63.71 13.03 15.91
N LEU A 142 63.83 11.88 16.58
CA LEU A 142 64.43 11.76 17.92
C LEU A 142 65.87 12.32 17.99
N ASN A 143 66.62 12.24 16.89
CA ASN A 143 67.98 12.79 16.81
C ASN A 143 68.02 14.33 16.77
N GLN A 144 66.93 14.99 16.37
CA GLN A 144 66.86 16.46 16.33
C GLN A 144 66.17 17.04 17.56
N SER A 145 65.11 16.38 18.07
CA SER A 145 64.38 16.85 19.25
C SER A 145 63.68 15.68 19.94
N LEU A 146 64.15 15.35 21.14
CA LEU A 146 63.66 14.25 21.97
C LEU A 146 62.16 14.38 22.28
N THR A 147 61.70 15.59 22.61
CA THR A 147 60.28 15.87 22.92
C THR A 147 59.37 15.61 21.73
N SER A 148 59.75 16.10 20.54
CA SER A 148 58.95 15.93 19.31
C SER A 148 58.88 14.47 18.89
N GLY A 149 59.99 13.73 18.96
CA GLY A 149 60.00 12.30 18.65
C GLY A 149 59.13 11.47 19.59
N LEU A 150 59.20 11.71 20.90
CA LEU A 150 58.30 11.05 21.88
C LEU A 150 56.83 11.38 21.64
N PHE A 151 56.52 12.62 21.25
CA PHE A 151 55.15 13.03 20.93
C PHE A 151 54.59 12.26 19.72
N PHE A 152 55.33 12.19 18.62
CA PHE A 152 54.90 11.47 17.39
C PHE A 152 54.84 9.95 17.59
N VAL A 153 55.79 9.36 18.32
CA VAL A 153 55.75 7.94 18.67
C VAL A 153 54.56 7.62 19.57
N GLY A 154 54.28 8.47 20.57
CA GLY A 154 53.13 8.33 21.45
C GLY A 154 51.80 8.45 20.69
N LEU A 155 51.69 9.40 19.75
CA LEU A 155 50.51 9.61 18.91
C LEU A 155 50.28 8.43 17.96
N GLY A 156 51.35 7.89 17.35
CA GLY A 156 51.29 6.71 16.49
C GLY A 156 50.83 5.46 17.26
N LEU A 157 51.29 5.29 18.50
CA LEU A 157 50.92 4.17 19.37
C LEU A 157 49.48 4.28 19.91
N LEU A 158 49.02 5.50 20.24
CA LEU A 158 47.62 5.75 20.59
C LEU A 158 46.68 5.50 19.39
N ALA A 159 47.06 5.97 18.20
CA ALA A 159 46.28 5.78 16.98
C ALA A 159 46.17 4.29 16.59
N THR A 160 47.29 3.56 16.57
CA THR A 160 47.27 2.11 16.31
C THR A 160 46.55 1.32 17.41
N GLY A 161 46.75 1.68 18.68
CA GLY A 161 46.04 1.08 19.81
C GLY A 161 44.53 1.24 19.73
N SER A 162 44.05 2.45 19.41
CA SER A 162 42.61 2.72 19.21
C SER A 162 42.03 1.92 18.04
N ALA A 163 42.75 1.81 16.92
CA ALA A 163 42.29 1.08 15.75
C ALA A 163 42.17 -0.44 16.02
N VAL A 164 43.11 -1.02 16.76
CA VAL A 164 43.07 -2.44 17.15
C VAL A 164 41.94 -2.71 18.14
N PHE A 165 41.70 -1.79 19.09
CA PHE A 165 40.59 -1.93 20.05
C PHE A 165 39.22 -1.87 19.39
N PHE A 166 39.05 -1.03 18.37
CA PHE A 166 37.81 -0.94 17.60
C PHE A 166 37.61 -2.06 16.58
N SER A 167 38.68 -2.75 16.15
CA SER A 167 38.63 -3.85 15.18
C SER A 167 37.59 -4.96 15.50
N PRO A 168 37.53 -5.54 16.73
CA PRO A 168 36.50 -6.52 17.05
C PRO A 168 35.07 -5.93 17.11
N LEU A 169 34.92 -4.64 17.42
CA LEU A 169 33.64 -3.94 17.42
C LEU A 169 33.11 -3.79 15.99
N LEU A 170 34.00 -3.47 15.05
CA LEU A 170 33.69 -3.38 13.62
C LEU A 170 33.26 -4.72 13.02
N LEU A 171 33.95 -5.81 13.38
CA LEU A 171 33.59 -7.16 12.92
C LEU A 171 32.24 -7.64 13.46
N LYS A 172 31.91 -7.30 14.71
CA LYS A 172 30.56 -7.55 15.25
C LYS A 172 29.52 -6.70 14.54
N GLY A 173 29.81 -5.43 14.30
CA GLY A 173 28.94 -4.51 13.57
C GLY A 173 28.62 -5.00 12.16
N THR A 174 29.62 -5.49 11.42
CA THR A 174 29.40 -6.00 10.06
C THR A 174 28.63 -7.31 10.03
N LYS A 175 28.90 -8.25 10.95
CA LYS A 175 28.08 -9.46 11.07
C LYS A 175 26.61 -9.13 11.40
N TRP A 176 26.39 -8.18 12.29
CA TRP A 176 25.05 -7.73 12.68
C TRP A 176 24.31 -7.04 11.51
N LEU A 177 24.99 -6.16 10.76
CA LEU A 177 24.44 -5.53 9.56
C LEU A 177 24.14 -6.55 8.46
N PHE A 178 25.00 -7.54 8.25
CA PHE A 178 24.76 -8.60 7.28
C PHE A 178 23.55 -9.46 7.65
N GLN A 179 23.33 -9.72 8.94
CA GLN A 179 22.10 -10.36 9.44
C GLN A 179 20.86 -9.50 9.18
N ILE A 180 20.93 -8.20 9.41
CA ILE A 180 19.83 -7.26 9.10
C ILE A 180 19.52 -7.31 7.61
N MET A 181 20.54 -7.26 6.74
CA MET A 181 20.36 -7.36 5.30
C MET A 181 19.69 -8.67 4.90
N MET A 182 20.20 -9.80 5.39
CA MET A 182 19.65 -11.13 5.09
C MET A 182 18.19 -11.26 5.56
N ASN A 183 17.87 -10.72 6.73
CA ASN A 183 16.52 -10.72 7.27
C ASN A 183 15.59 -9.80 6.48
N PHE A 184 16.06 -8.64 6.05
CA PHE A 184 15.31 -7.72 5.20
C PHE A 184 15.01 -8.34 3.84
N VAL A 185 16.01 -8.93 3.18
CA VAL A 185 15.83 -9.64 1.90
C VAL A 185 14.85 -10.80 2.03
N LYS A 186 14.97 -11.62 3.09
CA LYS A 186 14.01 -12.71 3.38
C LYS A 186 12.60 -12.20 3.71
N TRP A 187 12.48 -11.04 4.34
CA TRP A 187 11.20 -10.43 4.67
C TRP A 187 10.52 -9.85 3.42
N VAL A 188 11.25 -9.10 2.59
CA VAL A 188 10.77 -8.57 1.30
C VAL A 188 10.40 -9.73 0.36
N GLY A 189 11.26 -10.74 0.24
CA GLY A 189 11.00 -11.92 -0.59
C GLY A 189 9.74 -12.68 -0.15
N ARG A 190 9.53 -12.88 1.16
CA ARG A 190 8.29 -13.50 1.67
C ARG A 190 7.04 -12.67 1.38
N ARG A 191 7.16 -11.34 1.39
CA ARG A 191 6.01 -10.43 1.20
C ARG A 191 5.58 -10.29 -0.26
N PHE A 192 6.47 -10.56 -1.23
CA PHE A 192 6.18 -10.42 -2.66
C PHE A 192 6.22 -11.72 -3.47
N ILE A 193 6.93 -12.78 -3.04
CA ILE A 193 7.25 -13.94 -3.92
C ILE A 193 6.54 -15.25 -3.54
N THR A 194 5.90 -15.39 -2.37
CA THR A 194 5.22 -16.66 -2.01
C THR A 194 3.69 -16.59 -2.19
N LYS A 195 3.23 -16.65 -3.44
CA LYS A 195 1.90 -17.20 -3.81
C LYS A 195 1.96 -17.87 -5.19
N ARG A 196 2.58 -19.05 -5.26
CA ARG A 196 2.28 -20.08 -6.27
C ARG A 196 2.45 -21.46 -5.63
N SER A 197 1.45 -21.91 -4.88
CA SER A 197 1.29 -23.35 -4.61
C SER A 197 0.66 -23.96 -5.85
N ILE A 198 1.47 -24.68 -6.61
CA ILE A 198 1.08 -25.47 -7.77
C ILE A 198 0.17 -26.59 -7.26
N HIS A 199 -1.11 -26.58 -7.65
CA HIS A 199 -1.99 -27.73 -7.45
C HIS A 199 -1.47 -28.89 -8.31
N THR A 200 -0.78 -29.84 -7.69
CA THR A 200 -0.59 -31.17 -8.29
C THR A 200 -1.94 -31.88 -8.22
N THR A 201 -2.68 -31.87 -9.32
CA THR A 201 -3.81 -32.80 -9.53
C THR A 201 -3.23 -34.20 -9.54
N ASN A 202 -3.37 -34.89 -8.41
CA ASN A 202 -3.22 -36.33 -8.33
C ASN A 202 -4.46 -36.95 -9.01
N SER A 203 -4.40 -37.10 -10.33
CA SER A 203 -5.35 -37.95 -11.05
C SER A 203 -4.93 -39.39 -10.80
N GLY A 204 -5.70 -40.08 -9.97
CA GLY A 204 -5.59 -41.51 -9.79
C GLY A 204 -5.79 -42.23 -11.12
N VAL A 205 -4.89 -43.18 -11.39
CA VAL A 205 -5.11 -44.43 -12.13
C VAL A 205 -4.21 -45.47 -11.50
#